data_AF-A0A7D6VF02-F1
#
_entry.id   AF-A0A7D6VF02-F1
#
_cell.length_a   1.000
_cell.length_b   1.000
_cell.length_c   1.000
_cell.angle_alpha   90.00
_cell.angle_beta   90.00
_cell.angle_gamma   90.00
#
_symmetry.space_group_name_H-M   'P 1'
#
loop_
_entity.id
_entity.type
_entity.pdbx_description
1 polymer ?
#
loop_
_entity_poly.entity_id
_entity_poly.type
_entity_poly.pdbx_seq_one_letter_code
_entity_poly.pdbx_strand_id
1 'polypeptide(L)'
;MLGSYFLAEPSVREVLPSLTASGSGQRFDVTLQCYVLAKPHPRAEKLWDLWRSGGPDQRNQWMQLPAEDLGAWLEVARSAACAQTPVDAPPGTTFSLDGSGIRGTESFYCALGEAINGPGGYFGFNLDSMRDCLLGGFGAQTPFFLELKNFDEPSSGIDSEYLSHIQTIFEKAAVAVCRVD
;
A
#
# COMPACT_ATOMS: atom_id res chain seq x y z
N MET A 1 8.38 -12.97 -2.06
CA MET A 1 9.20 -12.12 -2.94
C MET A 1 9.93 -11.11 -2.06
N LEU A 2 11.25 -10.92 -2.23
CA LEU A 2 11.98 -9.79 -1.61
C LEU A 2 11.32 -8.49 -2.06
N GLY A 3 11.41 -7.43 -1.25
CA GLY A 3 10.89 -6.11 -1.62
C GLY A 3 11.30 -5.74 -3.04
N SER A 4 10.32 -5.45 -3.89
CA SER A 4 10.55 -5.22 -5.31
C SER A 4 11.11 -3.82 -5.52
N TYR A 5 12.42 -3.68 -5.36
CA TYR A 5 13.14 -2.49 -5.79
C TYR A 5 13.63 -2.69 -7.23
N PHE A 6 13.34 -1.73 -8.09
CA PHE A 6 13.84 -1.75 -9.46
C PHE A 6 15.34 -1.49 -9.45
N LEU A 7 16.10 -2.55 -9.73
CA LEU A 7 17.54 -2.51 -9.93
C LEU A 7 17.81 -2.38 -11.43
N ALA A 8 18.47 -1.31 -11.83
CA ALA A 8 18.95 -1.12 -13.19
C ALA A 8 20.40 -1.61 -13.30
N GLU A 9 20.74 -2.22 -14.43
CA GLU A 9 22.06 -2.76 -14.75
C GLU A 9 22.67 -3.64 -13.64
N PRO A 10 21.97 -4.69 -13.17
CA PRO A 10 22.52 -5.55 -12.14
C PRO A 10 23.69 -6.38 -12.68
N SER A 11 24.80 -6.36 -11.94
CA SER A 11 25.98 -7.20 -12.16
C SER A 11 26.32 -7.95 -10.86
N VAL A 12 26.62 -9.23 -10.98
CA VAL A 12 27.04 -10.04 -9.83
C VAL A 12 28.48 -9.71 -9.49
N ARG A 13 28.72 -9.29 -8.26
CA ARG A 13 30.06 -9.04 -7.72
C ARG A 13 30.62 -10.25 -6.99
N GLU A 14 29.75 -10.97 -6.27
CA GLU A 14 30.16 -12.10 -5.46
C GLU A 14 29.00 -13.10 -5.30
N VAL A 15 29.34 -14.38 -5.20
CA VAL A 15 28.41 -15.48 -4.90
C VAL A 15 29.08 -16.38 -3.86
N LEU A 16 28.49 -16.48 -2.67
CA LEU A 16 28.98 -17.31 -1.58
C LEU A 16 27.92 -18.35 -1.18
N PRO A 17 28.29 -19.55 -0.74
CA PRO A 17 27.33 -20.45 -0.10
C PRO A 17 26.70 -19.76 1.11
N SER A 18 25.37 -19.80 1.20
CA SER A 18 24.64 -19.11 2.28
C SER A 18 24.83 -19.83 3.61
N LEU A 19 25.28 -19.12 4.63
CA LEU A 19 25.55 -19.67 5.96
C LEU A 19 24.32 -19.67 6.88
N THR A 20 23.24 -19.00 6.48
CA THR A 20 22.02 -18.79 7.29
C THR A 20 20.81 -19.58 6.78
N ALA A 21 20.99 -20.35 5.70
CA ALA A 21 19.93 -21.09 5.06
C ALA A 21 19.50 -22.33 5.86
N SER A 22 18.27 -22.34 6.37
CA SER A 22 17.58 -23.56 6.80
C SER A 22 16.78 -24.16 5.63
N GLY A 23 17.03 -25.43 5.30
CA GLY A 23 16.33 -26.19 4.25
C GLY A 23 17.24 -27.14 3.45
N SER A 24 16.64 -28.05 2.68
CA SER A 24 17.34 -29.10 1.92
C SER A 24 17.91 -28.67 0.55
N GLY A 25 17.87 -27.36 0.23
CA GLY A 25 18.35 -26.81 -1.04
C GLY A 25 19.63 -26.00 -0.88
N GLN A 26 20.53 -26.08 -1.88
CA GLN A 26 21.70 -25.21 -1.94
C GLN A 26 21.25 -23.75 -2.11
N ARG A 27 21.67 -22.88 -1.18
CA ARG A 27 21.40 -21.44 -1.23
C ARG A 27 22.70 -20.68 -1.32
N PHE A 28 22.64 -19.50 -1.94
CA PHE A 28 23.78 -18.62 -2.11
C PHE A 28 23.42 -17.22 -1.63
N ASP A 29 24.37 -16.59 -0.97
CA ASP A 29 24.35 -15.15 -0.73
C ASP A 29 25.01 -14.48 -1.93
N VAL A 30 24.30 -13.54 -2.57
CA VAL A 30 24.73 -12.88 -3.81
C VAL A 30 24.92 -11.39 -3.54
N THR A 31 26.12 -10.87 -3.81
CA THR A 31 26.36 -9.43 -3.82
C THR A 31 26.17 -8.89 -5.22
N LEU A 32 25.27 -7.92 -5.36
CA LEU A 32 24.99 -7.25 -6.63
C LEU A 32 25.57 -5.84 -6.61
N GLN A 33 26.15 -5.43 -7.73
CA GLN A 33 26.31 -4.03 -8.07
C GLN A 33 25.23 -3.65 -9.08
N CYS A 34 24.47 -2.62 -8.78
CA CYS A 34 23.38 -2.14 -9.61
C CYS A 34 23.13 -0.65 -9.33
N TYR A 35 22.35 -0.03 -10.21
CA TYR A 35 21.75 1.27 -9.95
C TYR A 35 20.38 1.08 -9.33
N VAL A 36 20.11 1.82 -8.26
CA VAL A 36 18.79 1.84 -7.65
C VAL A 36 18.07 3.08 -8.18
N LEU A 37 16.99 2.87 -8.94
CA LEU A 37 16.25 3.98 -9.57
C LEU A 37 15.53 4.87 -8.54
N ALA A 38 15.14 4.29 -7.42
CA ALA A 38 14.61 5.02 -6.26
C ALA A 38 15.14 4.36 -4.98
N LYS A 39 15.79 5.14 -4.11
CA LYS A 39 16.26 4.62 -2.83
C LYS A 39 15.07 4.09 -2.03
N PRO A 40 15.16 2.87 -1.46
CA PRO A 40 14.19 2.38 -0.49
C PRO A 40 13.90 3.41 0.59
N HIS A 41 12.66 3.49 1.05
CA HIS A 41 12.36 4.29 2.22
C HIS A 41 13.26 3.84 3.38
N PRO A 42 13.94 4.75 4.10
CA PRO A 42 14.94 4.39 5.12
C PRO A 42 14.39 3.56 6.28
N ARG A 43 13.06 3.49 6.41
CA ARG A 43 12.34 2.75 7.45
C ARG A 43 11.61 1.50 6.95
N ALA A 44 11.75 1.16 5.66
CA ALA A 44 11.04 0.03 5.05
C ALA A 44 11.54 -1.35 5.52
N GLU A 45 12.77 -1.46 6.03
CA GLU A 45 13.39 -2.77 6.35
C GLU A 45 12.53 -3.62 7.30
N LYS A 46 12.10 -3.05 8.43
CA LYS A 46 11.26 -3.76 9.40
C LYS A 46 9.88 -4.12 8.85
N LEU A 47 9.33 -3.29 7.97
CA LEU A 47 8.05 -3.57 7.31
C LEU A 47 8.22 -4.68 6.26
N TRP A 48 9.38 -4.74 5.59
CA TRP A 48 9.71 -5.87 4.74
C TRP A 48 9.89 -7.17 5.52
N ASP A 49 10.37 -7.14 6.77
CA ASP A 49 10.34 -8.34 7.62
C ASP A 49 8.89 -8.82 7.84
N LEU A 50 7.96 -7.91 8.14
CA LEU A 50 6.53 -8.23 8.32
C LEU A 50 5.93 -8.88 7.06
N TRP A 51 6.15 -8.31 5.87
CA TRP A 51 5.69 -8.90 4.61
C TRP A 51 6.37 -10.23 4.28
N ARG A 52 7.65 -10.40 4.66
CA ARG A 52 8.36 -11.67 4.51
C ARG A 52 7.83 -12.77 5.44
N SER A 53 7.28 -12.41 6.61
CA SER A 53 6.70 -13.36 7.56
C SER A 53 5.21 -13.66 7.32
N GLY A 54 4.62 -13.16 6.23
CA GLY A 54 3.22 -13.43 5.87
C GLY A 54 2.39 -12.17 5.60
N GLY A 55 2.92 -10.99 5.88
CA GLY A 55 2.21 -9.72 5.73
C GLY A 55 1.31 -9.40 6.93
N PRO A 56 0.70 -8.20 6.92
CA PRO A 56 -0.35 -7.85 7.87
C PRO A 56 -1.50 -8.84 7.79
N ASP A 57 -1.89 -9.38 8.94
CA ASP A 57 -2.98 -10.37 9.07
C ASP A 57 -4.24 -9.78 9.72
N GLN A 58 -4.13 -8.57 10.28
CA GLN A 58 -5.20 -7.86 10.95
C GLN A 58 -5.35 -6.44 10.38
N ARG A 59 -6.60 -5.98 10.31
CA ARG A 59 -6.90 -4.59 9.94
C ARG A 59 -6.31 -3.63 10.96
N ASN A 60 -6.08 -2.40 10.53
CA ASN A 60 -5.68 -1.26 11.35
C ASN A 60 -4.28 -1.38 12.00
N GLN A 61 -3.44 -2.35 11.60
CA GLN A 61 -2.07 -2.47 12.13
C GLN A 61 -1.22 -1.21 11.85
N TRP A 62 -1.45 -0.56 10.71
CA TRP A 62 -0.80 0.72 10.35
C TRP A 62 -1.12 1.84 11.35
N MET A 63 -2.24 1.77 12.08
CA MET A 63 -2.62 2.82 13.05
C MET A 63 -1.63 2.93 14.21
N GLN A 64 -0.90 1.87 14.52
CA GLN A 64 0.11 1.83 15.59
C GLN A 64 1.46 2.45 15.17
N LEU A 65 1.63 2.77 13.87
CA LEU A 65 2.87 3.32 13.35
C LEU A 65 2.94 4.84 13.55
N PRO A 66 4.12 5.40 13.87
CA PRO A 66 4.36 6.84 13.77
C PRO A 66 4.06 7.37 12.37
N ALA A 67 3.74 8.67 12.25
CA ALA A 67 3.40 9.27 10.96
C ALA A 67 4.55 9.14 9.94
N GLU A 68 5.80 9.26 10.40
CA GLU A 68 7.01 9.09 9.59
C GLU A 68 7.22 7.66 9.05
N ASP A 69 6.46 6.67 9.55
CA ASP A 69 6.52 5.28 9.12
C ASP A 69 5.44 4.93 8.08
N LEU A 70 4.40 5.76 7.92
CA LEU A 70 3.29 5.48 7.00
C LEU A 70 3.72 5.53 5.53
N GLY A 71 4.68 6.40 5.18
CA GLY A 71 5.28 6.41 3.84
C GLY A 71 5.99 5.09 3.52
N ALA A 72 6.68 4.51 4.51
CA ALA A 72 7.32 3.20 4.40
C ALA A 72 6.29 2.09 4.22
N TRP A 73 5.19 2.14 4.98
CA TRP A 73 4.07 1.19 4.85
C TRP A 73 3.49 1.20 3.45
N LEU A 74 3.18 2.37 2.91
CA LEU A 74 2.63 2.52 1.57
C LEU A 74 3.60 2.03 0.48
N GLU A 75 4.92 2.28 0.63
CA GLU A 75 5.93 1.75 -0.28
C GLU A 75 5.94 0.22 -0.31
N VAL A 76 5.91 -0.42 0.86
CA VAL A 76 5.90 -1.88 1.00
C VAL A 76 4.58 -2.47 0.50
N ALA A 77 3.45 -1.89 0.88
CA ALA A 77 2.11 -2.31 0.44
C ALA A 77 1.97 -2.24 -1.09
N ARG A 78 2.41 -1.13 -1.71
CA ARG A 78 2.44 -0.98 -3.17
C ARG A 78 3.26 -2.07 -3.83
N SER A 79 4.48 -2.27 -3.35
CA SER A 79 5.41 -3.26 -3.89
C SER A 79 4.85 -4.68 -3.78
N ALA A 80 4.21 -5.00 -2.65
CA ALA A 80 3.52 -6.27 -2.45
C ALA A 80 2.32 -6.45 -3.39
N ALA A 81 1.54 -5.39 -3.62
CA ALA A 81 0.43 -5.42 -4.57
C ALA A 81 0.92 -5.60 -6.01
N CYS A 82 1.98 -4.89 -6.44
CA CYS A 82 2.56 -5.09 -7.78
C CYS A 82 3.07 -6.53 -7.98
N ALA A 83 3.59 -7.18 -6.93
CA ALA A 83 4.06 -8.55 -7.00
C ALA A 83 2.95 -9.60 -7.10
N GLN A 84 1.79 -9.33 -6.49
CA GLN A 84 0.68 -10.29 -6.41
C GLN A 84 -0.42 -10.03 -7.45
N THR A 85 -0.52 -8.78 -7.93
CA THR A 85 -1.58 -8.28 -8.82
C THR A 85 -2.98 -8.60 -8.26
N PRO A 86 -3.55 -7.72 -7.42
CA PRO A 86 -4.87 -7.95 -6.83
C PRO A 86 -5.93 -8.20 -7.90
N VAL A 87 -6.82 -9.16 -7.65
CA VAL A 87 -7.97 -9.39 -8.51
C VAL A 87 -9.00 -8.32 -8.21
N ASP A 88 -9.49 -7.65 -9.25
CA ASP A 88 -10.51 -6.64 -9.06
C ASP A 88 -11.82 -7.25 -8.56
N ALA A 89 -12.38 -6.65 -7.50
CA ALA A 89 -13.78 -6.83 -7.19
C ALA A 89 -14.64 -6.24 -8.33
N PRO A 90 -15.80 -6.86 -8.63
CA PRO A 90 -16.64 -6.41 -9.74
C PRO A 90 -17.25 -5.02 -9.48
N PRO A 91 -17.68 -4.30 -10.53
CA PRO A 91 -18.43 -3.06 -10.38
C PRO A 91 -19.67 -3.22 -9.49
N GLY A 92 -19.99 -2.17 -8.73
CA GLY A 92 -21.08 -2.13 -7.77
C GLY A 92 -20.75 -2.75 -6.41
N THR A 93 -19.50 -3.18 -6.19
CA THR A 93 -19.03 -3.65 -4.87
C THR A 93 -19.09 -2.52 -3.85
N THR A 94 -19.42 -2.84 -2.60
CA THR A 94 -19.33 -1.91 -1.47
C THR A 94 -18.13 -2.26 -0.60
N PHE A 95 -17.27 -1.28 -0.35
CA PHE A 95 -16.15 -1.40 0.57
C PHE A 95 -16.39 -0.54 1.81
N SER A 96 -16.05 -1.06 2.99
CA SER A 96 -16.07 -0.29 4.24
C SER A 96 -14.71 0.32 4.52
N LEU A 97 -14.67 1.65 4.62
CA LEU A 97 -13.49 2.42 5.01
C LEU A 97 -13.65 2.86 6.48
N ASP A 98 -12.75 2.39 7.34
CA ASP A 98 -12.66 2.84 8.74
C ASP A 98 -11.77 4.07 8.83
N GLY A 99 -12.40 5.22 9.12
CA GLY A 99 -11.76 6.52 9.23
C GLY A 99 -11.12 6.81 10.59
N SER A 100 -11.29 5.94 11.60
CA SER A 100 -10.93 6.23 13.00
C SER A 100 -9.44 6.52 13.23
N GLY A 101 -8.56 6.02 12.36
CA GLY A 101 -7.11 6.23 12.45
C GLY A 101 -6.55 7.25 11.47
N ILE A 102 -7.39 7.92 10.67
CA ILE A 102 -6.93 8.90 9.68
C ILE A 102 -6.49 10.18 10.39
N ARG A 103 -5.21 10.51 10.23
CA ARG A 103 -4.49 11.63 10.87
C ARG A 103 -3.52 12.34 9.91
N GLY A 104 -3.76 12.21 8.62
CA GLY A 104 -2.97 12.77 7.54
C GLY A 104 -3.18 12.02 6.23
N THR A 105 -2.60 12.52 5.15
CA THR A 105 -2.76 11.97 3.80
C THR A 105 -2.30 10.51 3.69
N GLU A 106 -1.16 10.17 4.28
CA GLU A 106 -0.59 8.82 4.23
C GLU A 106 -1.48 7.82 4.96
N SER A 107 -2.02 8.19 6.13
CA SER A 107 -2.97 7.35 6.86
C SER A 107 -4.30 7.15 6.11
N PHE A 108 -4.76 8.15 5.36
CA PHE A 108 -5.92 7.99 4.49
C PHE A 108 -5.65 6.92 3.42
N TYR A 109 -4.50 6.97 2.75
CA TYR A 109 -4.15 5.96 1.76
C TYR A 109 -3.94 4.57 2.36
N CYS A 110 -3.45 4.47 3.61
CA CYS A 110 -3.39 3.20 4.34
C CYS A 110 -4.80 2.64 4.57
N ALA A 111 -5.73 3.48 5.05
CA ALA A 111 -7.11 3.09 5.29
C ALA A 111 -7.85 2.69 3.99
N LEU A 112 -7.66 3.45 2.91
CA LEU A 112 -8.27 3.18 1.61
C LEU A 112 -7.76 1.88 0.99
N GLY A 113 -6.44 1.68 0.99
CA GLY A 113 -5.83 0.44 0.50
C GLY A 113 -6.31 -0.77 1.28
N GLU A 114 -6.43 -0.65 2.60
CA GLU A 114 -6.93 -1.71 3.46
C GLU A 114 -8.43 -1.98 3.31
N ALA A 115 -9.23 -0.95 3.05
CA ALA A 115 -10.66 -1.10 2.76
C ALA A 115 -10.89 -1.98 1.51
N ILE A 116 -10.10 -1.76 0.46
CA ILE A 116 -10.26 -2.41 -0.84
C ILE A 116 -9.60 -3.78 -0.89
N ASN A 117 -8.35 -3.88 -0.43
CA ASN A 117 -7.51 -5.07 -0.62
C ASN A 117 -7.26 -5.88 0.67
N GLY A 118 -7.89 -5.51 1.78
CA GLY A 118 -7.70 -6.17 3.08
C GLY A 118 -6.43 -5.72 3.80
N PRO A 119 -6.06 -6.35 4.94
CA PRO A 119 -4.92 -5.96 5.77
C PRO A 119 -3.63 -5.67 4.98
N GLY A 120 -3.07 -4.48 5.15
CA GLY A 120 -1.86 -4.07 4.40
C GLY A 120 -2.08 -3.80 2.90
N GLY A 121 -3.33 -3.71 2.47
CA GLY A 121 -3.71 -3.47 1.09
C GLY A 121 -3.23 -2.12 0.55
N TYR A 122 -3.08 -2.04 -0.77
CA TYR A 122 -2.67 -0.84 -1.48
C TYR A 122 -3.76 -0.37 -2.44
N PHE A 123 -4.06 0.93 -2.44
CA PHE A 123 -4.93 1.56 -3.44
C PHE A 123 -4.57 3.05 -3.59
N GLY A 124 -3.34 3.30 -4.02
CA GLY A 124 -2.76 4.65 -4.12
C GLY A 124 -1.95 5.07 -2.89
N PHE A 125 -1.10 6.08 -3.08
CA PHE A 125 -0.34 6.77 -2.02
C PHE A 125 -0.31 8.30 -2.23
N ASN A 126 -0.96 8.79 -3.30
CA ASN A 126 -1.18 10.19 -3.64
C ASN A 126 -2.35 10.27 -4.65
N LEU A 127 -2.76 11.49 -5.04
CA LEU A 127 -3.91 11.69 -5.94
C LEU A 127 -3.74 11.02 -7.31
N ASP A 128 -2.53 11.03 -7.88
CA ASP A 128 -2.29 10.45 -9.20
C ASP A 128 -2.31 8.93 -9.17
N SER A 129 -1.63 8.31 -8.22
CA SER A 129 -1.67 6.85 -8.04
C SER A 129 -3.07 6.35 -7.65
N MET A 130 -3.87 7.15 -6.94
CA MET A 130 -5.27 6.83 -6.68
C MET A 130 -6.09 6.86 -7.97
N ARG A 131 -5.88 7.84 -8.87
CA ARG A 131 -6.51 7.86 -10.20
C ARG A 131 -6.14 6.63 -11.00
N ASP A 132 -4.88 6.23 -10.99
CA ASP A 132 -4.42 5.02 -11.69
C ASP A 132 -5.11 3.76 -11.13
N CYS A 133 -5.23 3.64 -9.81
CA CYS A 133 -5.91 2.52 -9.17
C CYS A 133 -7.40 2.43 -9.56
N LEU A 134 -8.07 3.57 -9.73
CA LEU A 134 -9.48 3.66 -10.13
C LEU A 134 -9.76 3.22 -11.57
N LEU A 135 -8.72 3.04 -12.39
CA LEU A 135 -8.83 2.47 -13.74
C LEU A 135 -8.93 0.94 -13.75
N GLY A 136 -8.77 0.29 -12.59
CA GLY A 136 -8.78 -1.18 -12.45
C GLY A 136 -7.38 -1.80 -12.51
N GLY A 137 -7.31 -3.09 -12.18
CA GLY A 137 -6.06 -3.85 -12.02
C GLY A 137 -5.40 -3.70 -10.65
N PHE A 138 -6.09 -3.09 -9.69
CA PHE A 138 -5.59 -2.76 -8.36
C PHE A 138 -6.53 -3.18 -7.22
N GLY A 139 -7.51 -4.05 -7.50
CA GLY A 139 -8.39 -4.65 -6.48
C GLY A 139 -9.85 -4.22 -6.57
N ALA A 140 -10.18 -3.24 -7.42
CA ALA A 140 -11.55 -2.80 -7.64
C ALA A 140 -11.75 -2.27 -9.05
N GLN A 141 -12.88 -2.64 -9.67
CA GLN A 141 -13.39 -1.98 -10.87
C GLN A 141 -14.45 -0.95 -10.50
N THR A 142 -14.32 0.24 -11.10
CA THR A 142 -15.33 1.30 -11.00
C THR A 142 -16.52 1.01 -11.92
N PRO A 143 -17.75 1.47 -11.58
CA PRO A 143 -18.14 2.16 -10.35
C PRO A 143 -18.18 1.24 -9.12
N PHE A 144 -17.99 1.79 -7.91
CA PHE A 144 -18.16 1.08 -6.64
C PHE A 144 -18.60 2.03 -5.51
N PHE A 145 -18.94 1.49 -4.34
CA PHE A 145 -19.38 2.26 -3.17
C PHE A 145 -18.35 2.23 -2.05
N LEU A 146 -18.14 3.38 -1.39
CA LEU A 146 -17.36 3.50 -0.15
C LEU A 146 -18.29 3.86 1.01
N GLU A 147 -18.45 2.95 1.96
CA GLU A 147 -19.04 3.24 3.27
C GLU A 147 -17.97 3.80 4.20
N LEU A 148 -17.99 5.11 4.43
CA LEU A 148 -17.05 5.81 5.30
C LEU A 148 -17.58 5.84 6.74
N LYS A 149 -16.90 5.10 7.63
CA LYS A 149 -17.22 4.98 9.06
C LYS A 149 -16.23 5.79 9.88
N ASN A 150 -16.67 6.36 11.00
CA ASN A 150 -15.79 6.95 12.02
C ASN A 150 -14.79 8.01 11.50
N PHE A 151 -15.14 8.75 10.44
CA PHE A 151 -14.26 9.79 9.89
C PHE A 151 -14.62 11.16 10.44
N ASP A 152 -13.70 11.76 11.18
CA ASP A 152 -13.82 13.12 11.67
C ASP A 152 -12.88 14.04 10.89
N GLU A 153 -13.46 14.82 9.98
CA GLU A 153 -12.72 15.70 9.09
C GLU A 153 -11.85 16.74 9.83
N PRO A 154 -12.34 17.45 10.86
CA PRO A 154 -11.52 18.35 11.67
C PRO A 154 -10.28 17.72 12.30
N SER A 155 -10.34 16.47 12.78
CA SER A 155 -9.18 15.80 13.39
C SER A 155 -8.32 15.01 12.39
N SER A 156 -8.78 14.88 11.14
CA SER A 156 -8.08 14.09 10.12
C SER A 156 -6.70 14.62 9.74
N GLY A 157 -6.40 15.90 10.00
CA GLY A 157 -5.14 16.53 9.60
C GLY A 157 -4.95 16.66 8.08
N ILE A 158 -5.98 16.37 7.29
CA ILE A 158 -5.99 16.55 5.83
C ILE A 158 -6.65 17.90 5.56
N ASP A 159 -6.00 18.75 4.75
CA ASP A 159 -6.57 20.04 4.40
C ASP A 159 -7.80 19.88 3.49
N SER A 160 -8.72 20.86 3.57
CA SER A 160 -10.00 20.80 2.86
C SER A 160 -9.85 20.87 1.33
N GLU A 161 -8.79 21.49 0.82
CA GLU A 161 -8.48 21.52 -0.61
C GLU A 161 -8.12 20.12 -1.12
N TYR A 162 -7.28 19.40 -0.37
CA TYR A 162 -6.92 18.02 -0.68
C TYR A 162 -8.12 17.07 -0.60
N LEU A 163 -8.98 17.22 0.41
CA LEU A 163 -10.23 16.46 0.52
C LEU A 163 -11.17 16.72 -0.67
N SER A 164 -11.28 17.98 -1.11
CA SER A 164 -12.06 18.34 -2.31
C SER A 164 -11.50 17.67 -3.57
N HIS A 165 -10.17 17.58 -3.71
CA HIS A 165 -9.55 16.84 -4.80
C HIS A 165 -9.84 15.33 -4.74
N ILE A 166 -9.82 14.73 -3.55
CA ILE A 166 -10.21 13.32 -3.38
C ILE A 166 -11.66 13.10 -3.84
N GLN A 167 -12.59 13.93 -3.35
CA GLN A 167 -14.00 13.88 -3.71
C GLN A 167 -14.19 14.01 -5.23
N THR A 168 -13.54 14.99 -5.85
CA THR A 168 -13.60 15.19 -7.31
C THR A 168 -13.10 13.97 -8.09
N ILE A 169 -12.05 13.30 -7.61
CA ILE A 169 -11.53 12.09 -8.27
C ILE A 169 -12.52 10.94 -8.14
N PHE A 170 -13.07 10.71 -6.93
CA PHE A 170 -14.08 9.68 -6.73
C PHE A 170 -15.33 9.91 -7.57
N GLU A 171 -15.85 11.14 -7.62
CA GLU A 171 -17.00 11.50 -8.46
C GLU A 171 -16.74 11.22 -9.94
N LYS A 172 -15.59 11.65 -10.47
CA LYS A 172 -15.20 11.40 -11.87
C LYS A 172 -15.07 9.91 -12.20
N ALA A 173 -14.67 9.12 -11.21
CA ALA A 173 -14.56 7.66 -11.33
C ALA A 173 -15.85 6.92 -10.98
N ALA A 174 -16.96 7.63 -10.75
CA ALA A 174 -18.24 7.05 -10.32
C ALA A 174 -18.14 6.21 -9.03
N VAL A 175 -17.29 6.62 -8.10
CA VAL A 175 -17.22 6.09 -6.74
C VAL A 175 -18.14 6.91 -5.84
N ALA A 176 -19.19 6.29 -5.33
CA ALA A 176 -20.12 6.93 -4.41
C ALA A 176 -19.65 6.74 -2.96
N VAL A 177 -19.45 7.84 -2.24
CA VAL A 177 -19.05 7.82 -0.82
C VAL A 177 -20.27 8.10 0.05
N CYS A 178 -20.61 7.18 0.95
CA CYS A 178 -21.67 7.33 1.94
C CYS A 178 -21.05 7.38 3.34
N ARG A 179 -21.23 8.50 4.05
CA ARG A 179 -20.89 8.57 5.48
C ARG A 179 -21.94 7.82 6.28
N VAL A 180 -21.49 6.97 7.18
CA VAL A 180 -22.33 6.18 8.08
C VAL A 180 -21.89 6.47 9.51
N ASP A 181 -22.84 6.95 10.31
CA ASP A 181 -22.67 7.33 11.72
C ASP A 181 -22.63 6.11 12.65
#